data_AF-A0A2S9YEX1-F1
#
_entry.id   AF-A0A2S9YEX1-F1
#
_cell.length_a   1.000
_cell.length_b   1.000
_cell.length_c   1.000
_cell.angle_alpha   90.00
_cell.angle_beta   90.00
_cell.angle_gamma   90.00
#
_symmetry.space_group_name_H-M   'P 1'
#
loop_
_entity.id
_entity.type
_entity.pdbx_description
1 polymer ?
#
loop_
_entity_poly.entity_id
_entity_poly.type
_entity_poly.pdbx_seq_one_letter_code
_entity_poly.pdbx_strand_id
1 'polypeptide(L)'
;MIALTTGGGTPHIYRLDLRVGLFDHVSVGATLHWLPGQRAPQVWPVGAIAFWRMRGASGVGFEVGAHYRPVLYPPVDPQLEFVPRTHLGLGSVVVSSGLFSAGLDVGAAHTRARVVDPAETLAFRRRAVFGGGVFARVGNRRVGLSADALAVLGPDPLLVFELAVDLRFGVFEERARGGWREP
;
A
#
# COMPACT_ATOMS: atom_id res chain seq x y z
N MET A 1 -8.13 2.19 -16.27
CA MET A 1 -7.82 3.38 -15.43
C MET A 1 -6.31 3.41 -15.18
N ILE A 2 -5.68 4.58 -15.15
CA ILE A 2 -4.27 4.76 -14.76
C ILE A 2 -4.26 5.62 -13.48
N ALA A 3 -3.48 5.23 -12.49
CA ALA A 3 -3.32 5.96 -11.25
C ALA A 3 -1.85 6.26 -10.99
N LEU A 4 -1.55 7.51 -10.65
CA LEU A 4 -0.25 7.98 -10.20
C LEU A 4 -0.42 8.53 -8.78
N THR A 5 0.30 7.97 -7.83
CA THR A 5 0.30 8.42 -6.44
C THR A 5 1.70 8.87 -6.07
N THR A 6 1.82 10.06 -5.50
CA THR A 6 3.08 10.55 -4.95
C THR A 6 2.89 10.84 -3.47
N GLY A 7 3.79 10.35 -2.63
CA GLY A 7 3.65 10.49 -1.20
C GLY A 7 4.97 10.38 -0.47
N GLY A 8 4.91 10.55 0.83
CA GLY A 8 6.06 10.43 1.71
C GLY A 8 5.61 10.23 3.14
N GLY A 9 6.54 9.78 3.97
CA GLY A 9 6.29 9.61 5.38
C GLY A 9 7.39 8.82 6.06
N THR A 10 7.01 7.90 6.92
CA THR A 10 7.95 6.99 7.58
C THR A 10 7.63 5.58 7.15
N PRO A 11 8.65 4.78 6.76
CA PRO A 11 10.11 5.04 6.84
C PRO A 11 10.78 5.67 5.59
N HIS A 12 10.04 6.04 4.54
CA HIS A 12 10.61 6.54 3.27
C HIS A 12 10.27 8.01 3.04
N ILE A 13 11.21 8.78 2.49
CA ILE A 13 10.99 10.22 2.28
C ILE A 13 10.04 10.46 1.10
N TYR A 14 10.24 9.70 0.02
CA TYR A 14 9.44 9.82 -1.19
C TYR A 14 9.03 8.44 -1.71
N ARG A 15 7.78 8.35 -2.16
CA ARG A 15 7.20 7.21 -2.86
C ARG A 15 6.45 7.72 -4.09
N LEU A 16 6.68 7.06 -5.21
CA LEU A 16 5.89 7.21 -6.43
C LEU A 16 5.28 5.85 -6.76
N ASP A 17 3.98 5.77 -6.93
CA ASP A 17 3.25 4.54 -7.27
C ASP A 17 2.48 4.77 -8.57
N LEU A 18 2.69 3.90 -9.55
CA LEU A 18 2.03 3.94 -10.84
C LEU A 18 1.27 2.62 -11.02
N ARG A 19 -0.06 2.70 -11.18
CA ARG A 19 -0.92 1.54 -11.39
C ARG A 19 -1.78 1.67 -12.62
N VAL A 20 -2.11 0.52 -13.17
CA VAL A 20 -3.11 0.35 -14.22
C VAL A 20 -4.19 -0.59 -13.70
N GLY A 21 -5.43 -0.13 -13.74
CA GLY A 21 -6.62 -0.93 -13.47
C GLY A 21 -6.99 -1.76 -14.69
N LEU A 22 -7.20 -3.06 -14.47
CA LEU A 22 -7.57 -4.09 -15.42
C LEU A 22 -8.91 -4.70 -15.02
N PHE A 23 -9.83 -4.83 -15.99
CA PHE A 23 -11.11 -5.52 -15.82
C PHE A 23 -11.93 -5.05 -14.62
N ASP A 24 -11.82 -3.77 -14.22
CA ASP A 24 -12.43 -3.13 -13.05
C ASP A 24 -12.09 -3.70 -11.66
N HIS A 25 -11.56 -4.92 -11.56
CA HIS A 25 -11.30 -5.59 -10.27
C HIS A 25 -9.83 -5.58 -9.88
N VAL A 26 -8.95 -5.64 -10.87
CA VAL A 26 -7.52 -5.83 -10.64
C VAL A 26 -6.81 -4.52 -10.90
N SER A 27 -5.81 -4.20 -10.10
CA SER A 27 -4.84 -3.18 -10.44
C SER A 27 -3.44 -3.77 -10.26
N VAL A 28 -2.58 -3.45 -11.21
CA VAL A 28 -1.17 -3.86 -11.19
C VAL A 28 -0.31 -2.66 -11.51
N GLY A 29 0.90 -2.64 -10.99
CA GLY A 29 1.74 -1.48 -11.13
C GLY A 29 3.14 -1.68 -10.59
N ALA A 30 3.85 -0.56 -10.49
CA ALA A 30 5.14 -0.50 -9.84
C ALA A 30 5.17 0.68 -8.87
N THR A 31 5.94 0.51 -7.80
CA THR A 31 6.23 1.55 -6.85
C THR A 31 7.73 1.80 -6.80
N LEU A 32 8.09 3.08 -6.75
CA LEU A 32 9.43 3.60 -6.61
C LEU A 32 9.54 4.25 -5.24
N HIS A 33 10.57 3.86 -4.49
CA HIS A 33 10.80 4.35 -3.13
C HIS A 33 12.21 4.89 -2.97
N TRP A 34 12.34 5.99 -2.23
CA TRP A 34 13.62 6.54 -1.81
C TRP A 34 13.74 6.47 -0.29
N LEU A 35 14.77 5.76 0.17
CA LEU A 35 15.22 5.87 1.56
C LEU A 35 16.09 7.12 1.73
N PRO A 36 16.18 7.67 2.96
CA PRO A 36 17.13 8.74 3.25
C PRO A 36 18.54 8.43 2.74
N GLY A 37 19.14 9.35 1.98
CA GLY A 37 20.49 9.20 1.44
C GLY A 37 20.63 8.38 0.15
N GLN A 38 19.56 7.79 -0.39
CA GLN A 38 19.63 7.04 -1.65
C GLN A 38 19.60 7.96 -2.88
N ARG A 39 20.56 7.75 -3.81
CA ARG A 39 20.64 8.49 -5.09
C ARG A 39 19.67 8.00 -6.16
N ALA A 40 19.26 6.72 -6.09
CA ALA A 40 18.35 6.09 -7.04
C ALA A 40 17.20 5.39 -6.31
N PRO A 41 15.98 5.37 -6.91
CA PRO A 41 14.85 4.67 -6.32
C PRO A 41 15.02 3.16 -6.36
N GLN A 42 14.41 2.49 -5.40
CA GLN A 42 14.14 1.06 -5.48
C GLN A 42 12.76 0.84 -6.11
N VAL A 43 12.69 -0.05 -7.09
CA VAL A 43 11.46 -0.35 -7.85
C VAL A 43 10.91 -1.71 -7.46
N TRP A 44 9.62 -1.80 -7.20
CA TRP A 44 8.94 -3.04 -6.87
C TRP A 44 7.57 -3.16 -7.53
N PRO A 45 7.12 -4.38 -7.86
CA PRO A 45 5.74 -4.58 -8.30
C PRO A 45 4.77 -4.31 -7.16
N VAL A 46 3.57 -3.85 -7.52
CA VAL A 46 2.42 -3.73 -6.62
C VAL A 46 1.18 -4.26 -7.33
N GLY A 47 0.21 -4.71 -6.55
CA GLY A 47 -1.06 -5.13 -7.10
C GLY A 47 -2.18 -5.13 -6.07
N ALA A 48 -3.41 -5.01 -6.55
CA ALA A 48 -4.59 -5.13 -5.73
C ALA A 48 -5.71 -5.82 -6.53
N ILE A 49 -6.60 -6.49 -5.81
CA ILE A 49 -7.78 -7.13 -6.35
C ILE A 49 -8.98 -6.81 -5.45
N ALA A 50 -10.09 -6.39 -6.06
CA ALA A 50 -11.37 -6.28 -5.40
C ALA A 50 -12.18 -7.55 -5.66
N PHE A 51 -12.54 -8.26 -4.60
CA PHE A 51 -13.35 -9.47 -4.70
C PHE A 51 -14.84 -9.15 -4.69
N TRP A 52 -15.22 -8.11 -3.97
CA TRP A 52 -16.62 -7.73 -3.80
C TRP A 52 -16.78 -6.21 -3.66
N ARG A 53 -17.81 -5.67 -4.30
CA ARG A 53 -18.20 -4.26 -4.20
C ARG A 53 -19.72 -4.12 -4.15
N MET A 54 -20.21 -3.24 -3.31
CA MET A 54 -21.62 -2.90 -3.24
C MET A 54 -21.78 -1.41 -3.04
N ARG A 55 -22.88 -0.85 -3.54
CA ARG A 55 -23.29 0.51 -3.23
C ARG A 55 -24.75 0.51 -2.81
N GLY A 56 -25.02 1.06 -1.64
CA GLY A 56 -26.37 1.21 -1.11
C GLY A 56 -27.10 2.40 -1.74
N ALA A 57 -28.42 2.42 -1.57
CA ALA A 57 -29.29 3.51 -2.03
C ALA A 57 -28.93 4.88 -1.43
N SER A 58 -28.29 4.90 -0.26
CA SER A 58 -27.75 6.11 0.39
C SER A 58 -26.46 6.64 -0.25
N GLY A 59 -25.95 5.99 -1.29
CA GLY A 59 -24.70 6.35 -1.96
C GLY A 59 -23.43 5.84 -1.27
N VAL A 60 -23.56 5.20 -0.11
CA VAL A 60 -22.46 4.54 0.63
C VAL A 60 -22.04 3.27 -0.11
N GLY A 61 -20.75 3.16 -0.41
CA GLY A 61 -20.13 2.00 -1.05
C GLY A 61 -19.30 1.18 -0.07
N PHE A 62 -19.29 -0.12 -0.25
CA PHE A 62 -18.45 -1.09 0.45
C PHE A 62 -17.60 -1.86 -0.56
N GLU A 63 -16.35 -2.11 -0.22
CA GLU A 63 -15.43 -2.91 -1.02
C GLU A 63 -14.64 -3.86 -0.12
N VAL A 64 -14.50 -5.11 -0.56
CA VAL A 64 -13.66 -6.12 0.06
C VAL A 64 -12.67 -6.62 -0.99
N GLY A 65 -11.40 -6.64 -0.63
CA GLY A 65 -10.31 -6.94 -1.55
C GLY A 65 -9.06 -7.45 -0.85
N ALA A 66 -7.99 -7.56 -1.62
CA ALA A 66 -6.66 -7.78 -1.13
C ALA A 66 -5.65 -7.00 -1.96
N HIS A 67 -4.50 -6.70 -1.38
CA HIS A 67 -3.42 -6.05 -2.09
C HIS A 67 -2.06 -6.50 -1.58
N TYR A 68 -1.07 -6.32 -2.45
CA TYR A 68 0.32 -6.59 -2.19
C TYR A 68 1.11 -5.28 -2.22
N ARG A 69 1.87 -5.03 -1.15
CA ARG A 69 2.67 -3.82 -0.98
C ARG A 69 4.04 -4.15 -0.37
N PRO A 70 5.14 -3.79 -1.02
CA PRO A 70 6.45 -3.81 -0.41
C PRO A 70 6.67 -2.54 0.43
N VAL A 71 7.36 -2.70 1.56
CA VAL A 71 7.83 -1.61 2.41
C VAL A 71 9.32 -1.78 2.64
N LEU A 72 10.06 -0.71 2.39
CA LEU A 72 11.50 -0.61 2.64
C LEU A 72 11.72 0.20 3.91
N TYR A 73 12.76 -0.10 4.66
CA TYR A 73 13.16 0.69 5.82
C TYR A 73 14.66 0.96 5.78
N PRO A 74 15.14 2.09 6.34
CA PRO A 74 16.56 2.38 6.38
C PRO A 74 17.31 1.29 7.15
N PRO A 75 18.55 0.97 6.76
CA PRO A 75 19.39 0.08 7.56
C PRO A 75 19.61 0.67 8.96
N VAL A 76 19.66 -0.19 9.98
CA VAL A 76 19.90 0.20 11.38
C VAL A 76 21.32 0.75 11.58
N ASP A 77 22.24 0.40 10.68
CA ASP A 77 23.61 0.89 10.64
C ASP A 77 23.95 1.39 9.21
N PRO A 78 24.32 2.68 9.04
CA PRO A 78 24.71 3.24 7.75
C PRO A 78 25.91 2.56 7.08
N GLN A 79 26.73 1.82 7.84
CA GLN A 79 27.90 1.12 7.32
C GLN A 79 27.56 -0.26 6.73
N LEU A 80 26.30 -0.70 6.84
CA LEU A 80 25.85 -2.00 6.33
C LEU A 80 25.16 -1.86 4.97
N GLU A 81 25.56 -2.71 4.01
CA GLU A 81 24.95 -2.79 2.68
C GLU A 81 23.56 -3.46 2.66
N PHE A 82 23.13 -4.04 3.79
CA PHE A 82 21.86 -4.75 3.88
C PHE A 82 20.69 -3.79 4.01
N VAL A 83 19.84 -3.70 2.98
CA VAL A 83 18.55 -2.99 3.04
C VAL A 83 17.46 -3.96 3.48
N PRO A 84 16.91 -3.80 4.69
CA PRO A 84 15.81 -4.63 5.14
C PRO A 84 14.53 -4.40 4.33
N ARG A 85 13.68 -5.42 4.23
CA ARG A 85 12.45 -5.35 3.42
C ARG A 85 11.31 -6.16 4.03
N THR A 86 10.12 -5.60 3.93
CA THR A 86 8.88 -6.26 4.33
C THR A 86 7.94 -6.32 3.13
N HIS A 87 7.42 -7.52 2.85
CA HIS A 87 6.44 -7.76 1.80
C HIS A 87 5.09 -8.04 2.44
N LEU A 88 4.11 -7.18 2.19
CA LEU A 88 2.78 -7.26 2.79
C LEU A 88 1.80 -7.85 1.78
N GLY A 89 1.08 -8.88 2.21
CA GLY A 89 -0.14 -9.35 1.56
C GLY A 89 -1.30 -9.11 2.52
N LEU A 90 -2.14 -8.12 2.23
CA LEU A 90 -3.19 -7.65 3.12
C LEU A 90 -4.56 -7.83 2.46
N GLY A 91 -5.53 -8.34 3.22
CA GLY A 91 -6.94 -8.19 2.93
C GLY A 91 -7.41 -6.81 3.37
N SER A 92 -8.33 -6.21 2.63
CA SER A 92 -8.82 -4.85 2.86
C SER A 92 -10.34 -4.80 2.88
N VAL A 93 -10.90 -4.05 3.83
CA VAL A 93 -12.32 -3.67 3.85
C VAL A 93 -12.42 -2.16 3.78
N VAL A 94 -13.17 -1.64 2.82
CA VAL A 94 -13.25 -0.20 2.54
C VAL A 94 -14.70 0.24 2.55
N VAL A 95 -14.95 1.36 3.22
CA VAL A 95 -16.21 2.09 3.16
C VAL A 95 -15.97 3.41 2.45
N SER A 96 -16.85 3.79 1.53
CA SER A 96 -16.75 5.04 0.78
C SER A 96 -18.08 5.76 0.71
N SER A 97 -18.05 7.09 0.72
CA SER A 97 -19.23 7.94 0.54
C SER A 97 -18.81 9.26 -0.10
N GLY A 98 -19.34 9.55 -1.30
CA GLY A 98 -19.04 10.77 -2.04
C GLY A 98 -17.54 10.97 -2.26
N LEU A 99 -16.96 11.97 -1.56
CA LEU A 99 -15.54 12.33 -1.63
C LEU A 99 -14.67 11.59 -0.61
N PHE A 100 -15.25 10.83 0.31
CA PHE A 100 -14.52 10.17 1.38
C PHE A 100 -14.46 8.66 1.18
N SER A 101 -13.33 8.06 1.57
CA SER A 101 -13.22 6.63 1.77
C SER A 101 -12.27 6.33 2.93
N ALA A 102 -12.57 5.30 3.70
CA ALA A 102 -11.68 4.79 4.73
C ALA A 102 -11.73 3.27 4.75
N GLY A 103 -10.65 2.64 5.21
CA GLY A 103 -10.56 1.20 5.25
C GLY A 103 -9.65 0.67 6.33
N LEU A 104 -9.77 -0.64 6.51
CA LEU A 104 -8.99 -1.46 7.40
C LEU A 104 -8.26 -2.52 6.58
N ASP A 105 -6.97 -2.67 6.86
CA ASP A 105 -6.11 -3.67 6.24
C ASP A 105 -5.63 -4.66 7.30
N VAL A 106 -5.64 -5.96 6.97
CA VAL A 106 -5.14 -7.03 7.85
C VAL A 106 -4.57 -8.17 7.02
N GLY A 107 -3.48 -8.78 7.48
CA GLY A 107 -2.91 -9.93 6.79
C GLY A 107 -1.50 -10.29 7.25
N ALA A 108 -0.70 -10.75 6.29
CA ALA A 108 0.62 -11.27 6.55
C ALA A 108 1.71 -10.33 6.02
N ALA A 109 2.73 -10.14 6.84
CA ALA A 109 3.96 -9.45 6.50
C ALA A 109 5.11 -10.45 6.47
N HIS A 110 5.76 -10.60 5.32
CA HIS A 110 6.98 -11.37 5.19
C HIS A 110 8.16 -10.43 5.38
N THR A 111 8.76 -10.48 6.56
CA THR A 111 9.88 -9.62 6.94
C THR A 111 11.20 -10.33 6.68
N ARG A 112 12.16 -9.59 6.12
CA ARG A 112 13.56 -10.00 6.03
C ARG A 112 14.35 -9.18 7.06
N ALA A 113 14.46 -9.72 8.27
CA ALA A 113 15.17 -9.09 9.38
C ALA A 113 16.63 -9.57 9.42
N ARG A 114 17.53 -8.70 9.89
CA ARG A 114 18.94 -9.05 10.08
C ARG A 114 19.08 -10.02 11.26
N VAL A 115 20.03 -10.95 11.18
CA VAL A 115 20.53 -11.63 12.38
C VAL A 115 21.58 -10.73 13.01
N VAL A 116 21.37 -10.28 14.24
CA VAL A 116 22.32 -9.43 14.97
C VAL A 116 23.49 -10.29 15.43
N ASP A 117 24.33 -10.70 14.47
CA ASP A 117 25.64 -11.30 14.71
C ASP A 117 26.71 -10.37 14.09
N PRO A 118 27.67 -9.87 14.89
CA PRO A 118 28.80 -9.08 14.39
C PRO A 118 29.72 -9.84 13.43
N ALA A 119 29.74 -11.18 13.47
CA ALA A 119 30.59 -12.01 12.62
C ALA A 119 29.98 -12.31 11.24
N GLU A 120 28.65 -12.22 11.09
CA GLU A 120 27.93 -12.55 9.85
C GLU A 120 27.11 -11.35 9.34
N THR A 121 27.78 -10.36 8.74
CA THR A 121 27.16 -9.09 8.31
C THR A 121 26.09 -9.24 7.21
N LEU A 122 26.01 -10.39 6.54
CA LEU A 122 25.04 -10.69 5.47
C LEU A 122 23.91 -11.65 5.90
N ALA A 123 23.96 -12.18 7.12
CA ALA A 123 22.97 -13.15 7.60
C ALA A 123 21.59 -12.50 7.83
N PHE A 124 20.54 -13.14 7.31
CA PHE A 124 19.16 -12.68 7.43
C PHE A 124 18.22 -13.81 7.84
N ARG A 125 17.20 -13.46 8.61
CA ARG A 125 16.08 -14.34 8.95
C ARG A 125 14.83 -13.87 8.21
N ARG A 126 14.09 -14.82 7.65
CA ARG A 126 12.76 -14.57 7.09
C ARG A 126 11.71 -14.99 8.10
N ARG A 127 10.69 -14.16 8.29
CA ARG A 127 9.56 -14.50 9.15
C ARG A 127 8.26 -14.00 8.55
N ALA A 128 7.22 -14.81 8.61
CA ALA A 128 5.85 -14.36 8.40
C ALA A 128 5.31 -13.88 9.76
N VAL A 129 4.87 -12.64 9.80
CA VAL A 129 4.27 -12.02 10.99
C VAL A 129 2.95 -11.34 10.60
N PHE A 130 2.17 -10.93 11.59
CA PHE A 130 0.93 -10.23 11.33
C PHE A 130 1.19 -8.77 10.95
N GLY A 131 0.46 -8.26 9.97
CA GLY A 131 0.47 -6.85 9.61
C GLY A 131 -0.95 -6.34 9.39
N GLY A 132 -1.17 -5.06 9.66
CA GLY A 132 -2.47 -4.44 9.46
C GLY A 132 -2.43 -2.95 9.70
N GLY A 133 -3.50 -2.26 9.33
CA GLY A 133 -3.51 -0.80 9.34
C GLY A 133 -4.87 -0.21 9.03
N VAL A 134 -4.87 1.11 8.99
CA VAL A 134 -5.99 1.94 8.58
C VAL A 134 -5.53 2.87 7.47
N PHE A 135 -6.46 3.21 6.59
CA PHE A 135 -6.24 4.29 5.65
C PHE A 135 -7.50 5.11 5.47
N ALA A 136 -7.30 6.36 5.07
CA ALA A 136 -8.36 7.26 4.69
C ALA A 136 -7.95 8.01 3.43
N ARG A 137 -8.94 8.39 2.62
CA ARG A 137 -8.77 9.22 1.44
C ARG A 137 -9.92 10.20 1.33
N VAL A 138 -9.57 11.46 1.05
CA VAL A 138 -10.50 12.53 0.71
C VAL A 138 -10.17 12.98 -0.70
N GLY A 139 -11.15 12.99 -1.59
CA GLY A 139 -10.97 13.47 -2.93
C GLY A 139 -12.04 12.99 -3.88
N ASN A 140 -12.02 13.56 -5.06
CA ASN A 140 -12.90 13.12 -6.13
C ASN A 140 -12.30 11.93 -6.88
N ARG A 141 -12.91 11.62 -8.03
CA ARG A 141 -12.52 10.53 -8.93
C ARG A 141 -11.15 10.71 -9.60
N ARG A 142 -10.67 11.94 -9.73
CA ARG A 142 -9.40 12.26 -10.42
C ARG A 142 -8.28 12.62 -9.48
N VAL A 143 -8.59 13.32 -8.39
CA VAL A 143 -7.60 13.83 -7.45
C VAL A 143 -8.04 13.52 -6.04
N GLY A 144 -7.12 13.07 -5.19
CA GLY A 144 -7.37 12.93 -3.76
C GLY A 144 -6.11 12.98 -2.93
N LEU A 145 -6.32 13.15 -1.63
CA LEU A 145 -5.32 13.05 -0.59
C LEU A 145 -5.60 11.79 0.21
N SER A 146 -4.58 10.99 0.45
CA SER A 146 -4.68 9.80 1.29
C SER A 146 -3.73 9.88 2.48
N ALA A 147 -4.15 9.29 3.58
CA ALA A 147 -3.34 9.03 4.75
C ALA A 147 -3.43 7.54 5.08
N ASP A 148 -2.30 6.89 5.34
CA ASP A 148 -2.26 5.50 5.79
C ASP A 148 -1.37 5.33 7.01
N ALA A 149 -1.80 4.46 7.91
CA ALA A 149 -1.06 4.04 9.08
C ALA A 149 -1.08 2.52 9.14
N LEU A 150 0.08 1.89 9.08
CA LEU A 150 0.25 0.44 9.04
C LEU A 150 1.24 0.00 10.12
N ALA A 151 0.88 -1.06 10.84
CA ALA A 151 1.72 -1.73 11.81
C ALA A 151 2.05 -3.15 11.33
N VAL A 152 3.29 -3.57 11.53
CA VAL A 152 3.74 -4.95 11.39
C VAL A 152 4.19 -5.45 12.75
N LEU A 153 3.50 -6.45 13.28
CA LEU A 153 3.69 -6.97 14.63
C LEU A 153 4.69 -8.12 14.60
N GLY A 154 5.95 -7.83 14.90
CA GLY A 154 7.02 -8.82 15.00
C GLY A 154 8.01 -8.47 16.13
N PRO A 155 9.10 -9.24 16.27
CA PRO A 155 10.18 -8.92 17.20
C PRO A 155 10.76 -7.52 16.97
N ASP A 156 10.82 -7.11 15.70
CA ASP A 156 11.16 -5.77 15.26
C ASP A 156 9.88 -5.11 14.72
N PRO A 157 9.02 -4.53 15.58
CA PRO A 157 7.77 -3.95 15.14
C PRO A 157 8.04 -2.76 14.21
N LEU A 158 7.29 -2.69 13.12
CA LEU A 158 7.38 -1.60 12.14
C LEU A 158 6.08 -0.80 12.15
N LEU A 159 6.22 0.52 12.27
CA LEU A 159 5.13 1.47 12.05
C LEU A 159 5.44 2.27 10.79
N VAL A 160 4.45 2.34 9.91
CA VAL A 160 4.49 3.09 8.65
C VAL A 160 3.39 4.12 8.72
N PHE A 161 3.72 5.37 8.44
CA PHE A 161 2.75 6.43 8.27
C PHE A 161 3.05 7.13 6.96
N GLU A 162 2.07 7.26 6.07
CA GLU A 162 2.26 8.02 4.85
C GLU A 162 1.11 8.97 4.57
N LEU A 163 1.48 10.06 3.90
CA LEU A 163 0.57 10.98 3.26
C LEU A 163 0.87 10.98 1.77
N ALA A 164 -0.17 10.93 0.95
CA ALA A 164 0.01 10.91 -0.50
C ALA A 164 -1.06 11.72 -1.24
N VAL A 165 -0.69 12.14 -2.44
CA VAL A 165 -1.57 12.75 -3.43
C VAL A 165 -1.78 11.73 -4.55
N ASP A 166 -3.04 11.44 -4.84
CA ASP A 166 -3.46 10.56 -5.92
C ASP A 166 -3.93 11.37 -7.13
N LEU A 167 -3.44 11.02 -8.30
CA LEU A 167 -3.91 11.49 -9.61
C LEU A 167 -4.37 10.29 -10.43
N ARG A 168 -5.59 10.34 -10.96
CA ARG A 168 -6.19 9.24 -11.74
C ARG A 168 -6.62 9.74 -13.11
N PHE A 169 -6.26 8.97 -14.13
CA PHE A 169 -6.46 9.25 -15.54
C PHE A 169 -7.18 8.09 -16.24
N GLY A 170 -7.93 8.40 -17.30
CA GLY A 170 -8.63 7.42 -18.13
C GLY A 170 -10.10 7.78 -18.39
N VAL A 171 -10.55 7.52 -19.63
CA VAL A 171 -11.88 7.85 -20.19
C VAL A 171 -12.89 6.70 -20.06
N PHE A 172 -12.46 5.53 -19.57
CA PHE A 172 -13.37 4.49 -19.10
C PHE A 172 -14.00 5.00 -17.80
N GLU A 173 -15.08 5.75 -17.96
CA GLU A 173 -16.00 6.10 -16.91
C GLU A 173 -16.36 4.81 -16.19
N GLU A 174 -15.83 4.62 -14.98
CA GLU A 174 -16.45 3.72 -14.02
C GLU A 174 -17.92 4.14 -13.98
N ARG A 175 -18.80 3.27 -14.51
CA ARG A 175 -20.24 3.31 -14.21
C ARG A 175 -20.39 3.59 -12.73
N ALA A 176 -21.35 4.42 -12.37
CA ALA A 176 -21.53 5.06 -11.07
C ALA A 176 -21.35 4.15 -9.82
N ARG A 177 -20.15 3.64 -9.51
CA ARG A 177 -19.89 2.62 -8.47
C ARG A 177 -21.11 1.73 -8.22
N GLY A 178 -21.72 1.18 -9.27
CA GLY A 178 -22.92 0.34 -9.18
C GLY A 178 -22.51 -1.05 -8.74
N GLY A 179 -23.16 -1.60 -7.72
CA GLY A 179 -22.83 -2.93 -7.19
C GLY A 179 -23.00 -4.04 -8.23
N TRP A 180 -22.36 -5.20 -7.97
CA TRP A 180 -22.47 -6.41 -8.80
C TRP A 180 -23.88 -7.02 -8.86
N ARG A 181 -24.82 -6.48 -8.10
CA ARG A 181 -26.22 -6.88 -8.03
C ARG A 181 -27.08 -5.63 -7.98
N GLU A 182 -27.58 -5.20 -9.12
CA GLU A 182 -28.87 -4.52 -9.15
C GLU A 182 -29.95 -5.63 -9.18
N PRO A 183 -31.04 -5.55 -8.39
CA PRO A 183 -32.23 -6.33 -8.67
C PRO A 183 -32.86 -5.94 -10.01
#